data_AF-A0A2E3GNB2-F1
#
_entry.id   AF-A0A2E3GNB2-F1
#
_cell.length_a   1.000
_cell.length_b   1.000
_cell.length_c   1.000
_cell.angle_alpha   90.00
_cell.angle_beta   90.00
_cell.angle_gamma   90.00
#
_symmetry.space_group_name_H-M   'P 1'
#
loop_
_entity.id
_entity.type
_entity.pdbx_description
1 polymer ?
#
loop_
_entity_poly.entity_id
_entity_poly.type
_entity_poly.pdbx_seq_one_letter_code
_entity_poly.pdbx_strand_id
1 'polypeptide(L)'
;MYNEQIEKLIEMALMDGELTEKEKQVLFKKAEAMGIDLDEFEMVLDARLFEKKQAMQVSAPPPPTPSPAPAAPKSDKYGDVKKCPSCGAMVESFKTSCGYCNHAFTNVDANSSIERLFKMLNEAEDMRVMEKQTDNPFSAIGGAFSDVLSDISGPGKVDRKKMAIISNFPIPTTKEDMLEFLSLALPRAQKKGNFFTAEKPENKVHNTFVNVWHAKCEQVIMKARFSMKDDKKTLEEINQYASTLKIK
;
A
#
# COMPACT_ATOMS: atom_id res chain seq x y z
N MET A 1 -22.10 16.56 29.85
CA MET A 1 -21.93 15.70 31.04
C MET A 1 -22.75 14.46 30.76
N TYR A 2 -22.10 13.30 30.60
CA TYR A 2 -22.82 12.08 30.25
C TYR A 2 -23.71 11.65 31.41
N ASN A 3 -24.68 10.78 31.12
CA ASN A 3 -25.54 10.21 32.14
C ASN A 3 -24.69 9.51 33.21
N GLU A 4 -24.84 9.86 34.49
CA GLU A 4 -24.05 9.29 35.59
C GLU A 4 -24.14 7.76 35.67
N GLN A 5 -25.20 7.18 35.12
CA GLN A 5 -25.38 5.73 35.04
C GLN A 5 -24.40 5.07 34.06
N ILE A 6 -24.10 5.69 32.91
CA ILE A 6 -23.13 5.13 31.97
C ILE A 6 -21.71 5.26 32.52
N GLU A 7 -21.39 6.37 33.18
CA GLU A 7 -20.06 6.61 33.76
C GLU A 7 -19.72 5.58 34.85
N LYS A 8 -20.68 5.25 35.73
CA LYS A 8 -20.50 4.19 36.74
C LYS A 8 -20.31 2.80 36.13
N LEU A 9 -20.95 2.54 35.00
CA LEU A 9 -20.80 1.26 34.29
C LEU A 9 -19.43 1.16 33.61
N ILE A 10 -18.95 2.26 33.03
CA ILE A 10 -17.59 2.35 32.48
C ILE A 10 -16.57 2.14 33.60
N GLU A 11 -16.73 2.79 34.75
CA GLU A 11 -15.78 2.63 35.86
C GLU A 11 -15.77 1.21 36.43
N MET A 12 -16.93 0.56 36.53
CA MET A 12 -17.04 -0.83 36.98
C MET A 12 -16.39 -1.80 35.99
N ALA A 13 -16.59 -1.60 34.68
CA ALA A 13 -16.00 -2.43 33.62
C ALA A 13 -14.52 -2.12 33.33
N LEU A 14 -13.98 -1.05 33.90
CA LEU A 14 -12.56 -0.69 33.80
C LEU A 14 -11.80 -0.90 35.13
N MET A 15 -12.43 -1.53 36.12
CA MET A 15 -11.89 -1.71 37.47
C MET A 15 -10.69 -2.67 37.49
N ASP A 16 -10.71 -3.65 36.60
CA ASP A 16 -9.68 -4.66 36.34
C ASP A 16 -8.63 -4.21 35.29
N GLY A 17 -8.82 -3.04 34.67
CA GLY A 17 -7.86 -2.44 33.73
C GLY A 17 -7.86 -3.05 32.33
N GLU A 18 -8.74 -4.02 32.08
CA GLU A 18 -8.97 -4.65 30.78
C GLU A 18 -10.45 -4.56 30.43
N LEU A 19 -10.75 -4.22 29.17
CA LEU A 19 -12.13 -4.20 28.70
C LEU A 19 -12.33 -5.38 27.76
N THR A 20 -13.14 -6.36 28.18
CA THR A 20 -13.44 -7.51 27.32
C THR A 20 -14.44 -7.15 26.23
N GLU A 21 -14.42 -7.90 25.12
CA GLU A 21 -15.33 -7.67 23.99
C GLU A 21 -16.81 -7.78 24.38
N LYS A 22 -17.14 -8.63 25.36
CA LYS A 22 -18.50 -8.78 25.90
C LYS A 22 -18.93 -7.56 26.70
N GLU A 23 -18.03 -6.97 27.49
CA GLU A 23 -18.30 -5.74 28.26
C GLU A 23 -18.46 -4.55 27.33
N LYS A 24 -17.60 -4.44 26.31
CA LYS A 24 -17.73 -3.42 25.27
C LYS A 24 -19.10 -3.50 24.60
N GLN A 25 -19.55 -4.69 24.18
CA GLN A 25 -20.89 -4.85 23.56
C GLN A 25 -22.05 -4.47 24.49
N VAL A 26 -21.96 -4.77 25.79
CA VAL A 26 -23.00 -4.40 26.78
C VAL A 26 -23.03 -2.89 27.01
N LEU A 27 -21.87 -2.24 27.06
CA LEU A 27 -21.74 -0.79 27.22
C LEU A 27 -22.31 -0.04 26.00
N PHE A 28 -22.01 -0.50 24.78
CA PHE A 28 -22.54 0.09 23.54
C PHE A 28 -24.07 -0.02 23.46
N LYS A 29 -24.64 -1.19 23.77
CA LYS A 29 -26.11 -1.37 23.80
C LYS A 29 -26.79 -0.48 24.83
N LYS A 30 -26.15 -0.23 25.97
CA LYS A 30 -26.67 0.69 26.99
C LYS A 30 -26.53 2.15 26.58
N ALA A 31 -25.42 2.54 25.96
CA ALA A 31 -25.21 3.88 25.42
C ALA A 31 -26.26 4.19 24.33
N GLU A 32 -26.50 3.24 23.42
CA GLU A 32 -27.54 3.33 22.39
C GLU A 32 -28.95 3.48 22.99
N ALA A 33 -29.29 2.67 24.00
CA ALA A 33 -30.57 2.76 24.71
C ALA A 33 -30.77 4.10 25.45
N MET A 34 -29.69 4.81 25.76
CA MET A 34 -29.70 6.14 26.36
C MET A 34 -29.62 7.27 25.33
N GLY A 35 -29.62 6.94 24.04
CA GLY A 35 -29.56 7.92 22.94
C GLY A 35 -28.21 8.62 22.82
N ILE A 36 -27.13 8.01 23.30
CA ILE A 36 -25.77 8.51 23.16
C ILE A 36 -25.22 8.07 21.80
N ASP A 37 -24.53 8.97 21.12
CA ASP A 37 -23.84 8.67 19.87
C ASP A 37 -22.73 7.62 20.08
N LEU A 38 -22.70 6.61 19.22
CA LEU A 38 -21.81 5.46 19.39
C LEU A 38 -20.34 5.81 19.13
N ASP A 39 -20.06 6.73 18.20
CA ASP A 39 -18.71 7.16 17.86
C ASP A 39 -18.14 8.05 18.99
N GLU A 40 -18.98 8.93 19.53
CA GLU A 40 -18.65 9.75 20.70
C GLU A 40 -18.39 8.88 21.95
N PHE A 41 -19.21 7.84 22.14
CA PHE A 41 -19.05 6.89 23.25
C PHE A 41 -17.75 6.08 23.16
N GLU A 42 -17.39 5.59 21.97
CA GLU A 42 -16.15 4.85 21.75
C GLU A 42 -14.92 5.67 22.10
N MET A 43 -14.86 6.91 21.62
CA MET A 43 -13.75 7.83 21.91
C MET A 43 -13.59 8.08 23.42
N VAL A 44 -14.69 8.25 24.16
CA VAL A 44 -14.66 8.47 25.61
C VAL A 44 -14.25 7.21 26.36
N LEU A 45 -14.74 6.05 25.94
CA LEU A 45 -14.41 4.77 26.57
C LEU A 45 -12.90 4.46 26.44
N ASP A 46 -12.34 4.68 25.25
CA ASP A 46 -10.91 4.48 24.98
C ASP A 46 -10.02 5.45 25.77
N ALA A 47 -10.43 6.72 25.88
CA ALA A 47 -9.72 7.72 26.69
C ALA A 47 -9.67 7.31 28.17
N ARG A 48 -10.79 6.82 28.74
CA ARG A 48 -10.86 6.36 30.14
C ARG A 48 -10.06 5.10 30.39
N LEU A 49 -10.07 4.14 29.45
CA LEU A 49 -9.25 2.93 29.52
C LEU A 49 -7.75 3.29 29.54
N PHE A 50 -7.34 4.26 28.73
CA PHE A 50 -5.97 4.74 28.67
C PHE A 50 -5.53 5.43 29.97
N GLU A 51 -6.38 6.29 30.55
CA GLU A 51 -6.14 6.94 31.84
C GLU A 51 -5.98 5.91 32.98
N LYS A 52 -6.87 4.91 33.05
CA LYS A 52 -6.81 3.86 34.08
C LYS A 52 -5.55 2.98 33.92
N LYS A 53 -5.17 2.62 32.70
CA LYS A 53 -3.92 1.87 32.43
C LYS A 53 -2.67 2.66 32.83
N GLN A 54 -2.65 3.97 32.58
CA GLN A 54 -1.56 4.82 33.05
C GLN A 54 -1.54 4.93 34.58
N ALA A 55 -2.70 5.11 35.22
CA ALA A 55 -2.79 5.18 36.68
C ALA A 55 -2.31 3.89 37.37
N MET A 56 -2.60 2.71 36.80
CA MET A 56 -2.13 1.42 37.30
C MET A 56 -0.62 1.19 37.10
N GLN A 57 0.00 1.84 36.11
CA GLN A 57 1.45 1.76 35.87
C GLN A 57 2.28 2.67 36.80
N VAL A 58 1.66 3.56 37.58
CA VAL A 58 2.34 4.54 38.45
C VAL A 58 2.49 4.06 39.90
N SER A 59 1.98 2.88 40.26
CA SER A 59 2.02 2.34 41.65
C SER A 59 3.01 1.19 41.91
N ALA A 60 4.05 1.00 41.08
CA ALA A 60 5.15 0.08 41.37
C ALA A 60 6.42 0.85 41.79
N PRO A 61 7.11 0.49 42.90
CA PRO A 61 8.32 1.18 43.33
C PRO A 61 9.50 0.91 42.36
N PRO A 62 10.39 1.90 42.14
CA PRO A 62 11.53 1.77 41.24
C PRO A 62 12.66 0.94 41.88
N PRO A 63 13.35 0.05 41.15
CA PRO A 63 14.70 -0.36 41.52
C PRO A 63 15.68 0.82 41.35
N PRO A 64 16.76 0.88 42.15
CA PRO A 64 17.56 2.08 42.33
C PRO A 64 18.39 2.43 41.08
N THR A 65 18.24 3.67 40.62
CA THR A 65 19.22 4.37 39.78
C THR A 65 20.52 4.64 40.55
N PRO A 66 21.65 4.74 39.83
CA PRO A 66 22.55 5.87 40.00
C PRO A 66 22.54 6.77 38.75
N SER A 67 22.26 8.06 38.99
CA SER A 67 22.39 9.26 38.13
C SER A 67 23.80 9.46 37.51
N PRO A 68 24.06 10.56 36.76
CA PRO A 68 23.35 11.14 35.61
C PRO A 68 24.31 11.46 34.44
N ALA A 69 23.86 11.36 33.18
CA ALA A 69 24.54 11.97 32.02
C ALA A 69 23.51 12.30 30.92
N PRO A 70 23.75 13.34 30.11
CA PRO A 70 22.72 14.26 29.62
C PRO A 70 21.78 13.62 28.61
N ALA A 71 20.49 13.91 28.74
CA ALA A 71 19.46 13.51 27.81
C ALA A 71 19.76 14.08 26.42
N ALA A 72 20.18 13.21 25.50
CA ALA A 72 20.01 13.45 24.08
C ALA A 72 18.50 13.57 23.78
N PRO A 73 18.09 14.50 22.90
CA PRO A 73 16.69 14.71 22.59
C PRO A 73 16.09 13.42 22.04
N LYS A 74 14.85 13.14 22.45
CA LYS A 74 14.02 12.05 21.94
C LYS A 74 14.11 12.05 20.42
N SER A 75 14.80 11.07 19.83
CA SER A 75 14.75 10.89 18.40
C SER A 75 13.33 10.46 18.06
N ASP A 76 12.68 11.29 17.26
CA ASP A 76 11.50 10.91 16.51
C ASP A 76 11.76 9.54 15.90
N LYS A 77 10.87 8.59 16.19
CA LYS A 77 10.88 7.24 15.63
C LYS A 77 10.64 7.35 14.13
N TYR A 78 11.69 7.70 13.40
CA TYR A 78 11.81 7.37 11.99
C TYR A 78 11.73 5.85 11.88
N GLY A 79 10.87 5.39 10.97
CA GLY A 79 10.32 4.05 10.90
C GLY A 79 11.35 2.91 10.98
N ASP A 80 10.88 1.75 11.42
CA ASP A 80 11.57 0.45 11.45
C ASP A 80 13.06 0.52 11.14
N VAL A 81 13.88 0.76 12.18
CA VAL A 81 15.34 0.64 12.08
C VAL A 81 15.66 -0.82 11.79
N LYS A 82 15.77 -1.16 10.51
CA LYS A 82 16.14 -2.52 10.09
C LYS A 82 17.61 -2.73 10.39
N LYS A 83 17.92 -3.85 11.03
CA LYS A 83 19.31 -4.32 11.23
C LYS A 83 19.64 -5.31 10.12
N CYS A 84 20.89 -5.31 9.65
CA CYS A 84 21.35 -6.31 8.71
C CYS A 84 21.30 -7.70 9.38
N PRO A 85 20.62 -8.70 8.78
CA PRO A 85 20.54 -10.04 9.36
C PRO A 85 21.89 -10.78 9.38
N SER A 86 22.85 -10.36 8.54
CA SER A 86 24.16 -10.99 8.44
C SER A 86 25.21 -10.39 9.37
N CYS A 87 25.19 -9.07 9.62
CA CYS A 87 26.22 -8.42 10.44
C CYS A 87 25.69 -7.53 11.57
N GLY A 88 24.38 -7.42 11.74
CA GLY A 88 23.75 -6.64 12.82
C GLY A 88 23.86 -5.12 12.68
N ALA A 89 24.52 -4.60 11.65
CA ALA A 89 24.66 -3.17 11.43
C ALA A 89 23.30 -2.52 11.14
N MET A 90 23.11 -1.28 11.59
CA MET A 90 21.93 -0.49 11.23
C MET A 90 21.97 -0.17 9.74
N VAL A 91 20.89 -0.48 9.02
CA VAL A 91 20.82 -0.27 7.57
C VAL A 91 19.89 0.89 7.28
N GLU A 92 20.32 1.78 6.39
CA GLU A 92 19.45 2.83 5.85
C GLU A 92 18.27 2.19 5.11
N SER A 93 17.08 2.74 5.28
CA SER A 93 15.90 2.32 4.53
C SER A 93 16.17 2.42 3.02
N PHE A 94 15.59 1.51 2.24
CA PHE A 94 15.68 1.46 0.77
C PHE A 94 17.04 1.06 0.16
N LYS A 95 18.00 0.59 0.95
CA LYS A 95 19.21 -0.06 0.42
C LYS A 95 18.93 -1.51 0.05
N THR A 96 19.52 -1.99 -1.04
CA THR A 96 19.40 -3.38 -1.52
C THR A 96 20.51 -4.30 -1.01
N SER A 97 21.56 -3.73 -0.43
CA SER A 97 22.64 -4.48 0.23
C SER A 97 23.20 -3.74 1.44
N CYS A 98 23.80 -4.48 2.36
CA CYS A 98 24.44 -3.92 3.55
C CYS A 98 25.77 -3.25 3.17
N GLY A 99 25.94 -1.97 3.49
CA GLY A 99 27.21 -1.26 3.25
C GLY A 99 28.41 -1.77 4.07
N TYR A 100 28.18 -2.57 5.12
CA TYR A 100 29.23 -3.07 6.00
C TYR A 100 29.68 -4.49 5.67
N CYS A 101 28.74 -5.41 5.40
CA CYS A 101 29.06 -6.82 5.11
C CYS A 101 28.67 -7.27 3.69
N ASN A 102 28.14 -6.37 2.87
CA ASN A 102 27.71 -6.63 1.50
C ASN A 102 26.64 -7.73 1.35
N HIS A 103 25.94 -8.07 2.42
CA HIS A 103 24.79 -8.97 2.36
C HIS A 103 23.66 -8.33 1.56
N ALA A 104 23.20 -9.00 0.50
CA ALA A 104 22.05 -8.58 -0.30
C ALA A 104 20.76 -8.84 0.49
N PHE A 105 19.91 -7.83 0.62
CA PHE A 105 18.64 -7.99 1.32
C PHE A 105 17.62 -8.64 0.39
N THR A 106 17.41 -9.93 0.56
CA THR A 106 16.30 -10.65 -0.05
C THR A 106 15.10 -10.56 0.89
N ASN A 107 14.13 -9.73 0.55
CA ASN A 107 12.94 -9.58 1.37
C ASN A 107 12.01 -10.76 1.05
N VAL A 108 12.04 -11.81 1.88
CA VAL A 108 11.27 -13.06 1.66
C VAL A 108 9.74 -12.83 1.70
N ASP A 109 9.29 -11.68 2.22
CA ASP A 109 7.89 -11.23 2.19
C ASP A 109 7.55 -10.28 1.03
N ALA A 110 8.50 -10.01 0.13
CA ALA A 110 8.20 -9.37 -1.15
C ALA A 110 7.61 -10.42 -2.09
N ASN A 111 6.32 -10.70 -1.92
CA ASN A 111 5.49 -11.33 -2.93
C ASN A 111 5.81 -10.70 -4.29
N SER A 112 6.23 -11.51 -5.26
CA SER A 112 6.35 -11.23 -6.69
C SER A 112 5.48 -10.03 -7.12
N SER A 113 6.07 -8.83 -7.03
CA SER A 113 5.29 -7.58 -7.01
C SER A 113 4.46 -7.45 -8.29
N ILE A 114 5.02 -7.91 -9.39
CA ILE A 114 4.39 -7.88 -10.70
C ILE A 114 3.33 -8.96 -10.91
N GLU A 115 3.45 -10.14 -10.30
CA GLU A 115 2.41 -11.18 -10.37
C GLU A 115 1.14 -10.70 -9.66
N ARG A 116 1.29 -10.04 -8.51
CA ARG A 116 0.15 -9.42 -7.81
C ARG A 116 -0.50 -8.32 -8.65
N LEU A 117 0.31 -7.49 -9.32
CA LEU A 117 -0.23 -6.48 -10.25
C LEU A 117 -1.03 -7.15 -11.37
N PHE A 118 -0.50 -8.20 -11.99
CA PHE A 118 -1.21 -8.92 -13.05
C PHE A 118 -2.46 -9.62 -12.55
N LYS A 119 -2.45 -10.18 -11.33
CA LYS A 119 -3.64 -10.73 -10.70
C LYS A 119 -4.74 -9.68 -10.56
N MET A 120 -4.42 -8.50 -10.02
CA MET A 120 -5.39 -7.39 -9.90
C MET A 120 -5.90 -6.89 -11.26
N LEU A 121 -5.05 -6.90 -12.29
CA LEU A 121 -5.44 -6.54 -13.65
C LEU A 121 -6.36 -7.58 -14.31
N ASN A 122 -6.13 -8.87 -14.05
CA ASN A 122 -6.97 -9.96 -14.55
C ASN A 122 -8.32 -9.95 -13.84
N GLU A 123 -8.35 -9.81 -12.51
CA GLU A 123 -9.60 -9.63 -11.74
C GLU A 123 -10.40 -8.42 -12.26
N ALA A 124 -9.72 -7.33 -12.65
CA ALA A 124 -10.35 -6.18 -13.28
C ALA A 124 -10.98 -6.50 -14.64
N GLU A 125 -10.36 -7.38 -15.44
CA GLU A 125 -10.92 -7.85 -16.71
C GLU A 125 -12.06 -8.85 -16.52
N ASP A 126 -12.00 -9.71 -15.50
CA ASP A 126 -13.04 -10.71 -15.22
C ASP A 126 -14.40 -10.05 -14.90
N MET A 127 -14.40 -8.87 -14.27
CA MET A 127 -15.61 -8.06 -14.09
C MET A 127 -16.26 -7.68 -15.44
N ARG A 128 -15.47 -7.51 -16.51
CA ARG A 128 -15.99 -7.25 -17.86
C ARG A 128 -16.72 -8.46 -18.43
N VAL A 129 -16.26 -9.68 -18.09
CA VAL A 129 -16.85 -10.95 -18.53
C VAL A 129 -18.14 -11.24 -17.75
N MET A 130 -18.13 -11.00 -16.43
CA MET A 130 -19.29 -11.21 -15.57
C MET A 130 -20.43 -10.21 -15.86
N GLU A 131 -20.14 -8.94 -16.14
CA GLU A 131 -21.15 -7.95 -16.59
C GLU A 131 -21.79 -8.33 -17.94
N LYS A 132 -21.10 -9.14 -18.77
CA LYS A 132 -21.65 -9.67 -20.04
C LYS A 132 -22.53 -10.93 -19.86
N GLN A 133 -22.46 -11.61 -18.72
CA GLN A 133 -23.19 -12.86 -18.44
C GLN A 133 -24.42 -12.70 -17.54
N THR A 134 -24.66 -11.54 -16.93
CA THR A 134 -25.91 -11.28 -16.18
C THR A 134 -27.02 -10.87 -17.14
N ASP A 135 -27.78 -11.88 -17.55
CA ASP A 135 -28.82 -11.85 -18.58
C ASP A 135 -29.90 -10.76 -18.37
N ASN A 136 -29.89 -9.78 -19.27
CA ASN A 136 -31.11 -9.19 -19.81
C ASN A 136 -30.90 -9.06 -21.33
N PRO A 137 -31.81 -9.50 -22.21
CA PRO A 137 -31.65 -9.38 -23.67
C PRO A 137 -31.40 -7.93 -24.17
N PHE A 138 -31.72 -6.94 -23.32
CA PHE A 138 -31.45 -5.53 -23.55
C PHE A 138 -29.98 -5.13 -23.29
N SER A 139 -29.24 -5.84 -22.43
CA SER A 139 -27.82 -5.59 -22.14
C SER A 139 -26.88 -6.08 -23.23
N ALA A 140 -27.31 -7.03 -24.08
CA ALA A 140 -26.55 -7.45 -25.27
C ALA A 140 -26.37 -6.32 -26.29
N ILE A 141 -27.38 -5.46 -26.44
CA ILE A 141 -27.30 -4.22 -27.24
C ILE A 141 -26.36 -3.22 -26.54
N GLY A 142 -26.41 -3.12 -25.21
CA GLY A 142 -25.52 -2.28 -24.40
C GLY A 142 -24.05 -2.71 -24.42
N GLY A 143 -23.76 -4.01 -24.47
CA GLY A 143 -22.39 -4.55 -24.56
C GLY A 143 -21.73 -4.23 -25.90
N ALA A 144 -22.45 -4.47 -27.01
CA ALA A 144 -22.01 -4.09 -28.34
C ALA A 144 -21.89 -2.55 -28.50
N PHE A 145 -22.82 -1.79 -27.89
CA PHE A 145 -22.74 -0.33 -27.86
C PHE A 145 -21.58 0.18 -27.00
N SER A 146 -21.21 -0.50 -25.92
CA SER A 146 -20.07 -0.12 -25.06
C SER A 146 -18.72 -0.38 -25.72
N ASP A 147 -18.57 -1.50 -26.44
CA ASP A 147 -17.35 -1.81 -27.19
C ASP A 147 -17.22 -0.83 -28.37
N VAL A 148 -18.31 -0.48 -29.07
CA VAL A 148 -18.32 0.58 -30.10
C VAL A 148 -18.10 1.99 -29.51
N LEU A 149 -18.72 2.30 -28.36
CA LEU A 149 -18.59 3.61 -27.70
C LEU A 149 -17.20 3.83 -27.12
N SER A 150 -16.57 2.82 -26.53
CA SER A 150 -15.18 2.91 -26.08
C SER A 150 -14.22 3.09 -27.25
N ASP A 151 -14.52 2.50 -28.40
CA ASP A 151 -13.75 2.73 -29.62
C ASP A 151 -13.91 4.17 -30.16
N ILE A 152 -15.03 4.84 -29.87
CA ILE A 152 -15.31 6.23 -30.29
C ILE A 152 -14.93 7.28 -29.22
N SER A 153 -15.02 6.97 -27.92
CA SER A 153 -14.96 7.95 -26.82
C SER A 153 -13.81 7.76 -25.81
N GLY A 154 -12.93 6.78 -26.04
CA GLY A 154 -11.74 6.55 -25.22
C GLY A 154 -11.90 5.40 -24.20
N PRO A 155 -10.95 5.26 -23.26
CA PRO A 155 -10.86 4.08 -22.38
C PRO A 155 -12.14 3.87 -21.57
N GLY A 156 -12.67 2.64 -21.64
CA GLY A 156 -13.89 2.24 -20.94
C GLY A 156 -13.72 2.17 -19.42
N LYS A 157 -14.81 1.89 -18.70
CA LYS A 157 -14.81 1.80 -17.22
C LYS A 157 -13.76 0.80 -16.69
N VAL A 158 -13.64 -0.35 -17.36
CA VAL A 158 -12.65 -1.40 -17.02
C VAL A 158 -11.22 -0.93 -17.31
N ASP A 159 -10.98 -0.30 -18.45
CA ASP A 159 -9.66 0.23 -18.81
C ASP A 159 -9.20 1.29 -17.81
N ARG A 160 -10.10 2.21 -17.42
CA ARG A 160 -9.82 3.21 -16.37
C ARG A 160 -9.47 2.58 -15.03
N LYS A 161 -10.18 1.50 -14.64
CA LYS A 161 -9.86 0.75 -13.42
C LYS A 161 -8.48 0.11 -13.51
N LYS A 162 -8.15 -0.52 -14.64
CA LYS A 162 -6.82 -1.09 -14.91
C LYS A 162 -5.72 -0.03 -14.87
N MET A 163 -5.94 1.13 -15.48
CA MET A 163 -5.02 2.27 -15.43
C MET A 163 -4.82 2.75 -13.99
N ALA A 164 -5.89 2.86 -13.20
CA ALA A 164 -5.81 3.23 -11.79
C ALA A 164 -5.03 2.20 -10.96
N ILE A 165 -5.22 0.90 -11.23
CA ILE A 165 -4.47 -0.18 -10.58
C ILE A 165 -2.97 -0.03 -10.87
N ILE A 166 -2.58 0.13 -12.13
CA ILE A 166 -1.15 0.28 -12.51
C ILE A 166 -0.56 1.53 -11.86
N SER A 167 -1.27 2.65 -11.91
CA SER A 167 -0.81 3.92 -11.33
C SER A 167 -0.56 3.81 -9.83
N ASN A 168 -1.52 3.24 -9.09
CA ASN A 168 -1.49 3.20 -7.63
C ASN A 168 -0.74 1.99 -7.06
N PHE A 169 -0.28 1.05 -7.90
CA PHE A 169 0.43 -0.14 -7.44
C PHE A 169 1.70 0.23 -6.65
N PRO A 170 2.01 -0.37 -5.51
CA PRO A 170 3.22 -0.03 -4.75
C PRO A 170 4.49 -0.30 -5.57
N ILE A 171 5.47 0.62 -5.49
CA ILE A 171 6.75 0.46 -6.20
C ILE A 171 7.56 -0.66 -5.51
N PRO A 172 8.09 -1.64 -6.26
CA PRO A 172 8.96 -2.69 -5.73
C PRO A 172 10.10 -2.16 -4.86
N THR A 173 10.52 -2.93 -3.87
CA THR A 173 11.52 -2.50 -2.87
C THR A 173 12.84 -3.26 -2.94
N THR A 174 12.86 -4.44 -3.56
CA THR A 174 14.08 -5.26 -3.73
C THR A 174 14.69 -5.03 -5.12
N LYS A 175 15.99 -5.33 -5.26
CA LYS A 175 16.68 -5.23 -6.55
C LYS A 175 16.05 -6.16 -7.58
N GLU A 176 15.82 -7.39 -7.17
CA GLU A 176 15.29 -8.47 -8.01
C GLU A 176 13.88 -8.13 -8.50
N ASP A 177 12.99 -7.69 -7.60
CA ASP A 177 11.63 -7.29 -7.99
C ASP A 177 11.62 -6.06 -8.89
N MET A 178 12.52 -5.08 -8.67
CA MET A 178 12.60 -3.90 -9.54
C MET A 178 13.01 -4.28 -10.97
N LEU A 179 14.01 -5.15 -11.11
CA LEU A 179 14.49 -5.62 -12.42
C LEU A 179 13.44 -6.50 -13.11
N GLU A 180 12.83 -7.43 -12.38
CA GLU A 180 11.75 -8.26 -12.90
C GLU A 180 10.56 -7.39 -13.35
N PHE A 181 10.15 -6.44 -12.50
CA PHE A 181 9.08 -5.50 -12.83
C PHE A 181 9.38 -4.75 -14.12
N LEU A 182 10.56 -4.15 -14.24
CA LEU A 182 10.97 -3.41 -15.42
C LEU A 182 10.98 -4.29 -16.67
N SER A 183 11.50 -5.52 -16.58
CA SER A 183 11.58 -6.44 -17.72
C SER A 183 10.21 -6.76 -18.34
N LEU A 184 9.17 -6.90 -17.52
CA LEU A 184 7.81 -7.21 -17.98
C LEU A 184 6.96 -5.97 -18.30
N ALA A 185 7.28 -4.83 -17.68
CA ALA A 185 6.59 -3.55 -17.86
C ALA A 185 7.10 -2.78 -19.09
N LEU A 186 8.38 -2.89 -19.43
CA LEU A 186 9.03 -2.22 -20.57
C LEU A 186 8.29 -2.37 -21.91
N PRO A 187 7.99 -3.59 -22.39
CA PRO A 187 7.29 -3.75 -23.67
C PRO A 187 5.87 -3.17 -23.64
N ARG A 188 5.27 -2.98 -22.46
CA ARG A 188 3.96 -2.36 -22.27
C ARG A 188 4.03 -0.83 -22.20
N ALA A 189 5.17 -0.28 -21.82
CA ALA A 189 5.47 1.16 -21.81
C ALA A 189 5.89 1.70 -23.19
N GLN A 190 5.98 0.85 -24.22
CA GLN A 190 6.31 1.25 -25.58
C GLN A 190 5.08 1.25 -26.49
N LYS A 191 4.95 2.26 -27.35
CA LYS A 191 3.90 2.31 -28.37
C LYS A 191 4.11 1.21 -29.41
N LYS A 192 3.03 0.50 -29.76
CA LYS A 192 2.99 -0.44 -30.89
C LYS A 192 2.52 0.25 -32.16
N GLY A 193 3.15 -0.13 -33.26
CA GLY A 193 2.86 0.41 -34.59
C GLY A 193 3.54 1.76 -34.86
N ASN A 194 3.55 2.14 -36.13
CA ASN A 194 4.05 3.41 -36.60
C ASN A 194 2.89 4.42 -36.66
N PHE A 195 3.16 5.66 -37.09
CA PHE A 195 2.15 6.71 -37.25
C PHE A 195 0.87 6.23 -37.97
N PHE A 196 1.00 5.38 -38.98
CA PHE A 196 -0.12 4.84 -39.77
C PHE A 196 -0.79 3.59 -39.20
N THR A 197 -0.15 2.90 -38.25
CA THR A 197 -0.66 1.63 -37.70
C THR A 197 -0.95 1.68 -36.20
N ALA A 198 -0.58 2.76 -35.52
CA ALA A 198 -0.80 2.96 -34.09
C ALA A 198 -2.28 3.04 -33.71
N GLU A 199 -3.13 3.49 -34.64
CA GLU A 199 -4.58 3.61 -34.45
C GLU A 199 -5.37 2.36 -34.86
N LYS A 200 -4.70 1.34 -35.41
CA LYS A 200 -5.37 0.05 -35.66
C LYS A 200 -5.93 -0.50 -34.34
N PRO A 201 -7.14 -1.11 -34.34
CA PRO A 201 -7.80 -1.55 -33.11
C PRO A 201 -6.90 -2.36 -32.18
N GLU A 202 -6.15 -3.31 -32.74
CA GLU A 202 -5.18 -4.16 -32.00
C GLU A 202 -4.08 -3.35 -31.29
N ASN A 203 -3.55 -2.33 -31.96
CA ASN A 203 -2.50 -1.47 -31.41
C ASN A 203 -3.06 -0.40 -30.48
N LYS A 204 -4.28 0.08 -30.75
CA LYS A 204 -4.96 1.11 -29.96
C LYS A 204 -5.24 0.63 -28.53
N VAL A 205 -5.71 -0.62 -28.38
CA VAL A 205 -5.92 -1.23 -27.06
C VAL A 205 -4.61 -1.23 -26.25
N HIS A 206 -3.50 -1.64 -26.86
CA HIS A 206 -2.18 -1.58 -26.22
C HIS A 206 -1.76 -0.14 -25.90
N ASN A 207 -1.83 0.74 -26.89
CA ASN A 207 -1.37 2.13 -26.83
C ASN A 207 -2.12 2.98 -25.80
N THR A 208 -3.33 2.57 -25.42
CA THR A 208 -4.15 3.19 -24.36
C THR A 208 -3.46 3.12 -23.00
N PHE A 209 -2.74 2.03 -22.70
CA PHE A 209 -2.08 1.84 -21.40
C PHE A 209 -0.64 2.35 -21.36
N VAL A 210 -0.04 2.66 -22.52
CA VAL A 210 1.39 2.99 -22.64
C VAL A 210 1.82 4.10 -21.70
N ASN A 211 1.04 5.17 -21.59
CA ASN A 211 1.41 6.31 -20.74
C ASN A 211 1.45 5.94 -19.25
N VAL A 212 0.54 5.06 -18.80
CA VAL A 212 0.49 4.65 -17.39
C VAL A 212 1.63 3.69 -17.07
N TRP A 213 1.92 2.76 -17.99
CA TRP A 213 3.10 1.89 -17.87
C TRP A 213 4.40 2.67 -17.91
N HIS A 214 4.49 3.69 -18.77
CA HIS A 214 5.65 4.57 -18.87
C HIS A 214 5.90 5.31 -17.55
N ALA A 215 4.88 5.98 -17.01
CA ALA A 215 4.96 6.63 -15.71
C ALA A 215 5.32 5.65 -14.58
N LYS A 216 4.84 4.40 -14.67
CA LYS A 216 5.18 3.38 -13.68
C LYS A 216 6.64 2.94 -13.77
N CYS A 217 7.13 2.68 -14.97
CA CYS A 217 8.54 2.39 -15.21
C CYS A 217 9.43 3.55 -14.74
N GLU A 218 9.02 4.80 -14.95
CA GLU A 218 9.74 5.98 -14.46
C GLU A 218 9.86 5.99 -12.94
N GLN A 219 8.77 5.75 -12.21
CA GLN A 219 8.79 5.63 -10.75
C GLN A 219 9.75 4.53 -10.26
N VAL A 220 9.73 3.36 -10.92
CA VAL A 220 10.61 2.23 -10.59
C VAL A 220 12.06 2.57 -10.89
N ILE A 221 12.36 3.15 -12.05
CA ILE A 221 13.72 3.58 -12.44
C ILE A 221 14.28 4.63 -11.48
N MET A 222 13.49 5.63 -11.10
CA MET A 222 13.92 6.67 -10.16
C MET A 222 14.29 6.06 -8.80
N LYS A 223 13.42 5.18 -8.27
CA LYS A 223 13.69 4.47 -7.01
C LYS A 223 14.90 3.55 -7.13
N ALA A 224 15.01 2.81 -8.22
CA ALA A 224 16.11 1.89 -8.50
C ALA A 224 17.46 2.64 -8.55
N ARG A 225 17.52 3.78 -9.25
CA ARG A 225 18.72 4.65 -9.29
C ARG A 225 19.13 5.14 -7.90
N PHE A 226 18.17 5.49 -7.05
CA PHE A 226 18.44 5.93 -5.69
C PHE A 226 18.91 4.78 -4.78
N SER A 227 18.17 3.67 -4.79
CA SER A 227 18.40 2.49 -3.95
C SER A 227 19.70 1.76 -4.28
N MET A 228 20.10 1.76 -5.56
CA MET A 228 21.24 0.99 -6.08
C MET A 228 22.40 1.88 -6.53
N LYS A 229 22.50 3.10 -6.01
CA LYS A 229 23.54 4.08 -6.38
C LYS A 229 24.99 3.56 -6.24
N ASP A 230 25.20 2.57 -5.39
CA ASP A 230 26.52 1.99 -5.09
C ASP A 230 26.82 0.75 -5.97
N ASP A 231 25.83 0.19 -6.67
CA ASP A 231 25.97 -0.96 -7.57
C ASP A 231 26.01 -0.51 -9.04
N LYS A 232 27.23 -0.27 -9.54
CA LYS A 232 27.49 0.23 -10.90
C LYS A 232 26.88 -0.65 -11.99
N LYS A 233 26.92 -1.98 -11.85
CA LYS A 233 26.42 -2.90 -12.88
C LYS A 233 24.91 -2.78 -13.01
N THR A 234 24.22 -2.77 -11.88
CA THR A 234 22.76 -2.67 -11.87
C THR A 234 22.28 -1.29 -12.32
N LEU A 235 23.01 -0.23 -11.95
CA LEU A 235 22.74 1.11 -12.47
C LEU A 235 22.84 1.20 -13.99
N GLU A 236 23.83 0.54 -14.59
CA GLU A 236 24.00 0.51 -16.03
C GLU A 236 22.80 -0.16 -16.71
N GLU A 237 22.33 -1.29 -16.18
CA GLU A 237 21.14 -1.99 -16.66
C GLU A 237 19.87 -1.10 -16.52
N ILE A 238 19.67 -0.47 -15.36
CA ILE A 238 18.55 0.46 -15.13
C ILE A 238 18.59 1.63 -16.12
N ASN A 239 19.78 2.15 -16.43
CA ASN A 239 19.95 3.25 -17.38
C ASN A 239 19.71 2.81 -18.83
N GLN A 240 19.99 1.55 -19.18
CA GLN A 240 19.59 0.99 -20.48
C GLN A 240 18.07 0.93 -20.60
N TYR A 241 17.37 0.49 -19.55
CA TYR A 241 15.91 0.51 -19.49
C TYR A 241 15.35 1.94 -19.59
N ALA A 242 15.95 2.89 -18.88
CA ALA A 242 15.57 4.30 -18.94
C ALA A 242 15.74 4.90 -20.35
N SER A 243 16.88 4.61 -21.00
CA SER A 243 17.18 5.07 -22.35
C SER A 243 16.18 4.55 -23.38
N THR A 244 15.79 3.28 -23.23
CA THR A 244 14.79 2.61 -24.08
C THR A 244 13.41 3.30 -24.01
N LEU A 245 13.05 3.86 -22.86
CA LEU A 245 11.80 4.59 -22.65
C LEU A 245 11.97 6.11 -22.77
N LYS A 246 13.16 6.61 -23.09
CA LYS A 246 13.50 8.04 -23.13
C LYS A 246 13.23 8.75 -21.78
N ILE A 247 13.39 8.03 -20.68
CA ILE A 247 13.29 8.56 -19.32
C ILE A 247 14.65 9.17 -18.96
N LYS A 248 14.64 10.40 -18.45
CA LYS A 248 15.86 11.14 -18.10
C LYS A 248 16.39 10.67 -16.75
#